data_AF-A0A553JP29-F1
#
_entry.id   AF-A0A553JP29-F1
#
_cell.length_a   1.000
_cell.length_b   1.000
_cell.length_c   1.000
_cell.angle_alpha   90.00
_cell.angle_beta   90.00
_cell.angle_gamma   90.00
#
_symmetry.space_group_name_H-M   'P 1'
#
loop_
_entity.id
_entity.type
_entity.pdbx_description
1 polymer ?
#
loop_
_entity_poly.entity_id
_entity_poly.type
_entity_poly.pdbx_seq_one_letter_code
_entity_poly.pdbx_strand_id
1 'polypeptide(L)'
;MIEVLYGIEIYSDSFEFQVLSNGCTHNDHFKLQTNQLNDYQVSVQLIRTKQDLCRALPWLINIKVAIPFSDILYPEFIFTNPFKNKHSLKSTYRN
;
A
#
# COMPACT_ATOMS: atom_id res chain seq x y z
N MET A 1 2.17 9.40 -6.20
CA MET A 1 1.56 10.00 -4.99
C MET A 1 1.71 9.01 -3.85
N ILE A 2 2.07 9.45 -2.64
CA ILE A 2 2.12 8.58 -1.45
C ILE A 2 0.69 8.09 -1.16
N GLU A 3 0.50 6.78 -1.12
CA GLU A 3 -0.83 6.19 -0.94
C GLU A 3 -1.27 6.19 0.52
N VAL A 4 -2.58 6.36 0.77
CA VAL A 4 -3.16 6.13 2.09
C VAL A 4 -3.49 4.65 2.25
N LEU A 5 -2.97 4.03 3.32
CA LEU A 5 -3.18 2.62 3.60
C LEU A 5 -4.30 2.43 4.60
N TYR A 6 -5.10 1.39 4.39
CA TYR A 6 -6.17 0.96 5.28
C TYR A 6 -5.84 -0.34 6.03
N GLY A 7 -4.75 -1.00 5.63
CA GLY A 7 -4.25 -2.24 6.20
C GLY A 7 -3.01 -2.71 5.45
N ILE A 8 -2.21 -3.52 6.12
CA ILE A 8 -1.04 -4.20 5.55
C ILE A 8 -1.02 -5.62 6.06
N GLU A 9 -0.80 -6.56 5.16
CA GLU A 9 -0.45 -7.94 5.48
C GLU A 9 0.91 -8.26 4.86
N ILE A 10 1.72 -9.03 5.60
CA ILE A 10 3.08 -9.39 5.19
C ILE A 10 3.10 -10.88 4.94
N TYR A 11 3.51 -11.26 3.73
CA TYR A 11 3.72 -12.63 3.31
C TYR A 11 5.22 -12.88 3.08
N SER A 12 5.58 -14.14 2.85
CA SER A 12 6.99 -14.53 2.67
C SER A 12 7.66 -13.89 1.46
N ASP A 13 6.90 -13.56 0.41
CA ASP A 13 7.40 -13.06 -0.88
C ASP A 13 6.82 -11.69 -1.27
N SER A 14 5.88 -11.17 -0.49
CA SER A 14 5.06 -10.03 -0.90
C SER A 14 4.48 -9.26 0.28
N PHE A 15 4.20 -7.99 0.01
CA PHE A 15 3.35 -7.17 0.84
C PHE A 15 1.98 -7.05 0.17
N GLU A 16 0.92 -7.16 0.98
CA GLU A 16 -0.44 -6.92 0.55
C GLU A 16 -0.98 -5.67 1.26
N PHE A 17 -1.28 -4.65 0.47
CA PHE A 17 -1.73 -3.35 0.95
C PHE A 17 -3.22 -3.18 0.69
N GLN A 18 -3.97 -2.80 1.71
CA GLN A 18 -5.37 -2.43 1.53
C GLN A 18 -5.47 -0.93 1.19
N VAL A 19 -6.04 -0.62 0.03
CA VAL A 19 -6.16 0.75 -0.51
C VAL A 19 -7.59 1.02 -0.99
N LEU A 20 -7.95 2.30 -1.09
CA LEU A 20 -9.24 2.69 -1.65
C LEU A 20 -9.19 2.67 -3.19
N SER A 21 -10.23 2.11 -3.81
CA SER A 21 -10.46 2.17 -5.25
C SER A 21 -11.83 2.75 -5.56
N ASN A 22 -11.90 3.48 -6.67
CA ASN A 22 -13.13 3.96 -7.31
C ASN A 22 -13.47 3.17 -8.59
N GLY A 23 -12.85 1.99 -8.76
CA GLY A 23 -13.19 0.98 -9.76
C GLY A 23 -12.20 0.71 -10.86
N CYS A 24 -11.09 1.45 -10.94
CA CYS A 24 -10.06 1.22 -11.97
C CYS A 24 -8.66 1.12 -11.38
N THR A 25 -8.55 0.77 -10.09
CA THR A 25 -7.26 0.52 -9.47
C THR A 25 -6.78 -0.91 -9.78
N HIS A 26 -5.51 -1.03 -10.18
CA HIS A 26 -4.84 -2.30 -10.47
C HIS A 26 -3.46 -2.35 -9.82
N ASN A 27 -2.87 -3.54 -9.68
CA ASN A 27 -1.57 -3.71 -9.01
C ASN A 27 -0.44 -2.92 -9.69
N ASP A 28 -0.44 -2.84 -11.02
CA ASP A 28 0.55 -2.10 -11.83
C ASP A 28 0.44 -0.57 -11.68
N HIS A 29 -0.63 -0.07 -11.06
CA HIS A 29 -0.79 1.33 -10.70
C HIS A 29 -0.02 1.70 -9.43
N PHE A 30 0.73 0.77 -8.85
CA PHE A 30 1.54 0.99 -7.66
C PHE A 30 2.98 0.55 -7.85
N LYS A 31 3.86 1.19 -7.09
CA LYS A 31 5.25 0.79 -6.94
C LYS A 31 5.65 0.92 -5.47
N LEU A 32 6.53 0.04 -5.03
CA LEU A 32 7.23 0.22 -3.78
C LEU A 32 8.42 1.14 -4.02
N GLN A 33 8.47 2.20 -3.23
CA GLN A 33 9.67 2.98 -3.03
C GLN A 33 10.32 2.51 -1.74
N THR A 34 11.62 2.23 -1.81
CA THR A 34 12.35 1.58 -0.74
C THR A 34 13.64 2.32 -0.50
N ASN A 35 13.98 2.58 0.76
CA ASN A 35 15.23 3.21 1.11
C ASN A 35 15.84 2.48 2.31
N GLN A 36 17.06 1.96 2.11
CA GLN A 36 17.82 1.29 3.15
C GLN A 36 18.30 2.34 4.16
N LEU A 37 17.90 2.16 5.42
CA LEU A 37 18.27 3.08 6.51
C LEU A 37 19.55 2.62 7.20
N ASN A 38 19.78 1.31 7.28
CA ASN A 38 21.00 0.66 7.77
C ASN A 38 21.05 -0.80 7.28
N ASP A 39 21.93 -1.62 7.83
CA ASP A 39 22.17 -3.00 7.40
C ASP A 39 20.95 -3.93 7.55
N TYR A 40 19.97 -3.57 8.39
CA TYR A 40 18.81 -4.42 8.71
C TYR A 40 17.47 -3.71 8.49
N GLN A 41 17.44 -2.38 8.50
CA GLN A 41 16.23 -1.58 8.41
C GLN A 41 16.02 -1.02 7.01
N VAL A 42 14.82 -1.25 6.48
CA VAL A 42 14.38 -0.71 5.20
C VAL A 42 13.09 0.06 5.39
N SER A 43 13.11 1.34 5.01
CA SER A 43 11.88 2.10 4.88
C SER A 43 11.16 1.73 3.59
N VAL A 44 9.86 1.51 3.70
CA VAL A 44 8.99 1.07 2.61
C VAL A 44 7.84 2.07 2.48
N GLN A 45 7.60 2.51 1.24
CA GLN A 45 6.51 3.39 0.92
C GLN A 45 5.79 2.92 -0.35
N LEU A 46 4.47 2.72 -0.26
CA LEU A 46 3.63 2.43 -1.42
C LEU A 46 3.29 3.73 -2.14
N ILE A 47 3.67 3.81 -3.42
CA ILE A 47 3.40 4.95 -4.29
C ILE A 47 2.38 4.54 -5.35
N ARG A 48 1.28 5.27 -5.44
CA ARG A 48 0.37 5.20 -6.58
C ARG A 48 0.96 5.98 -7.76
N THR A 49 1.25 5.27 -8.85
CA THR A 49 1.82 5.82 -10.09
C THR A 49 0.74 6.25 -11.08
N LYS A 50 -0.45 5.62 -11.03
CA LYS A 50 -1.58 5.94 -11.90
C LYS A 50 -2.85 6.16 -11.09
N GLN A 51 -3.52 7.29 -11.35
CA GLN A 51 -4.73 7.68 -10.64
C GLN A 51 -5.92 6.77 -10.99
N ASP A 52 -6.76 6.49 -10.00
CA ASP A 52 -8.06 5.87 -10.20
C ASP A 52 -9.08 6.95 -10.60
N LEU A 53 -9.37 7.04 -11.91
CA LEU A 53 -10.28 8.04 -12.49
C LEU A 53 -11.72 7.55 -12.61
N CYS A 54 -12.01 6.33 -12.14
CA CYS A 54 -13.34 5.78 -12.19
C CYS A 54 -14.23 6.37 -11.09
N ARG A 55 -15.54 6.24 -11.28
CA ARG A 55 -16.57 6.90 -10.46
C ARG A 55 -17.52 5.91 -9.80
N ALA A 56 -17.08 4.67 -9.61
CA ALA A 56 -17.85 3.69 -8.85
C ALA A 56 -17.84 4.04 -7.36
N LEU A 57 -18.79 3.49 -6.62
CA LEU A 57 -18.86 3.65 -5.17
C LEU A 57 -17.55 3.12 -4.55
N PRO A 58 -16.80 3.91 -3.76
CA PRO A 58 -15.45 3.52 -3.36
C PRO A 58 -15.43 2.29 -2.43
N TRP A 59 -14.46 1.40 -2.65
CA TRP A 59 -14.28 0.21 -1.82
C TRP A 59 -12.81 -0.11 -1.61
N LEU A 60 -12.56 -0.89 -0.56
CA LEU A 60 -11.22 -1.36 -0.25
C LEU A 60 -10.88 -2.56 -1.13
N ILE A 61 -9.73 -2.48 -1.79
CA ILE A 61 -9.13 -3.60 -2.49
C ILE A 61 -7.75 -3.89 -1.91
N ASN A 62 -7.27 -5.09 -2.16
CA ASN A 62 -5.92 -5.48 -1.81
C ASN A 62 -5.00 -5.37 -3.03
N ILE A 63 -3.84 -4.79 -2.81
CA ILE A 63 -2.78 -4.63 -3.81
C ILE A 63 -1.58 -5.44 -3.35
N LYS A 64 -1.22 -6.44 -4.17
CA LYS A 64 -0.07 -7.29 -3.92
C LYS A 64 1.16 -6.73 -4.63
N VAL A 65 2.23 -6.51 -3.88
CA VAL A 65 3.53 -6.11 -4.44
C VAL A 65 4.64 -7.04 -3.93
N ALA A 66 5.50 -7.51 -4.82
CA ALA A 66 6.61 -8.38 -4.46
C ALA A 66 7.63 -7.64 -3.58
N ILE A 67 8.23 -8.35 -2.62
CA ILE A 67 9.32 -7.82 -1.79
C ILE A 67 10.58 -7.74 -2.65
N PRO A 68 11.18 -6.55 -2.88
CA PRO A 68 12.25 -6.39 -3.86
C PRO A 68 13.67 -6.70 -3.34
N PHE A 69 13.81 -7.33 -2.17
CA PHE A 69 15.13 -7.56 -1.55
C PHE A 69 15.32 -9.03 -1.21
N SER A 70 16.37 -9.63 -1.77
CA SER A 70 16.81 -10.99 -1.48
C SER A 70 18.00 -11.05 -0.51
N ASP A 71 18.70 -9.94 -0.32
CA ASP A 71 20.09 -9.97 0.18
C ASP A 71 20.23 -9.54 1.66
N ILE A 72 19.13 -9.14 2.31
CA ILE A 72 19.12 -8.71 3.72
C ILE A 72 18.65 -9.88 4.58
N LEU A 73 19.48 -10.29 5.53
CA LEU A 73 19.16 -11.35 6.48
C LEU A 73 18.32 -10.75 7.63
N TYR A 74 17.06 -11.19 7.76
CA TYR A 74 16.07 -10.71 8.75
C TYR A 74 15.77 -9.19 8.68
N PRO A 75 15.22 -8.69 7.57
CA PRO A 75 14.93 -7.26 7.43
C PRO A 75 13.83 -6.79 8.38
N GLU A 76 14.03 -5.63 8.99
CA GLU A 76 13.00 -4.86 9.66
C GLU A 76 12.41 -3.83 8.68
N PHE A 77 11.10 -3.89 8.45
CA PHE A 77 10.40 -3.01 7.53
C PHE A 77 9.69 -1.88 8.26
N ILE A 78 9.97 -0.63 7.86
CA ILE A 78 9.30 0.55 8.39
C ILE A 78 8.39 1.13 7.31
N PHE A 79 7.08 0.94 7.46
CA PHE A 79 6.08 1.49 6.54
C PHE A 79 5.79 2.96 6.87
N THR A 80 6.01 3.84 5.90
CA THR A 80 5.92 5.31 6.11
C THR A 80 4.72 5.97 5.45
N ASN A 81 3.82 5.18 4.87
CA ASN A 81 2.56 5.68 4.34
C ASN A 81 1.63 6.20 5.45
N PRO A 82 0.80 7.20 5.18
CA PRO A 82 -0.30 7.56 6.09
C PRO A 82 -1.31 6.40 6.20
N PHE A 83 -1.80 6.17 7.42
CA PHE A 83 -2.81 5.15 7.70
C PHE A 83 -4.16 5.76 8.03
N LYS A 84 -5.23 5.12 7.54
CA LYS A 84 -6.62 5.41 7.93
C LYS A 84 -7.34 4.16 8.37
N ASN A 85 -8.20 4.32 9.36
CA ASN A 85 -9.07 3.24 9.81
C ASN A 85 -10.14 2.94 8.74
N LYS A 86 -10.34 1.67 8.37
CA LYS A 86 -11.44 1.22 7.48
C LYS A 86 -12.82 1.75 7.87
N HIS A 87 -13.08 1.95 9.16
CA HIS A 87 -14.34 2.51 9.67
C HIS A 87 -14.59 3.97 9.23
N SER A 88 -13.53 4.71 8.87
CA SER A 88 -13.64 6.09 8.35
C SER A 88 -14.35 6.18 6.99
N LEU A 89 -14.40 5.10 6.22
CA LEU A 89 -15.12 5.10 4.93
C LEU A 89 -16.64 5.17 5.13
N LYS A 90 -17.17 4.58 6.20
CA LYS A 90 -18.62 4.60 6.48
C LYS A 90 -19.14 6.01 6.81
N SER A 91 -18.31 6.88 7.39
CA SER A 91 -18.69 8.27 7.67
C SER A 91 -18.62 9.17 6.44
N THR A 92 -17.75 8.84 5.47
CA THR A 92 -17.55 9.68 4.28
C THR A 92 -18.62 9.46 3.20
N TYR A 93 -19.23 8.27 3.13
CA TYR A 93 -20.16 7.89 2.06
C TYR A 93 -21.59 7.56 2.54
N ARG A 94 -21.92 7.81 3.82
CA ARG A 94 -23.32 7.83 4.29
C ARG A 94 -23.88 9.24 4.11
N ASN A 95 -24.47 9.50 2.95
CA ASN A 95 -25.52 10.50 2.77
C ASN A 95 -26.79 9.76 2.38
#